data_AF-A0A251PLX7-F1
#
_entry.id   AF-A0A251PLX7-F1
#
_cell.length_a   1.000
_cell.length_b   1.000
_cell.length_c   1.000
_cell.angle_alpha   90.00
_cell.angle_beta   90.00
_cell.angle_gamma   90.00
#
_symmetry.space_group_name_H-M   'P 1'
#
loop_
_entity.id
_entity.type
_entity.pdbx_description
1 polymer ?
#
loop_
_entity_poly.entity_id
_entity_poly.type
_entity_poly.pdbx_seq_one_letter_code
_entity_poly.pdbx_strand_id
1 'polypeptide(L)'
;MGRGKFKGKPTGHRHFSTHEEMVAGTSARPRSFKREEAEAEEEVESEEESSEEEESEKRKGTQGIIEIENPNLVKPKNVKAKNVDIEKTSELSRREREEIEKQKAHERYMRLQEQGKTEQAKKDLERLALIRQQRAEAAKKREEEKAGMDQKKGEGRK
;
A
#
# COMPACT_ATOMS: atom_id res chain seq x y z
N MET A 1 16.25 -45.55 -29.38
CA MET A 1 15.41 -44.33 -29.48
C MET A 1 16.08 -43.19 -28.72
N GLY A 2 16.77 -42.30 -29.44
CA GLY A 2 17.50 -41.18 -28.83
C GLY A 2 16.53 -40.11 -28.32
N ARG A 3 16.52 -39.85 -27.02
CA ARG A 3 15.72 -38.77 -26.44
C ARG A 3 16.43 -37.43 -26.70
N GLY A 4 15.92 -36.65 -27.63
CA GLY A 4 16.40 -35.30 -27.91
C GLY A 4 16.29 -34.41 -26.68
N LYS A 5 17.39 -33.74 -26.31
CA LYS A 5 17.43 -32.76 -25.23
C LYS A 5 16.80 -31.46 -25.70
N PHE A 6 15.49 -31.27 -25.47
CA PHE A 6 14.83 -29.99 -25.69
C PHE A 6 15.34 -28.98 -24.64
N LYS A 7 16.28 -28.12 -25.03
CA LYS A 7 16.65 -26.95 -24.22
C LYS A 7 15.56 -25.90 -24.39
N GLY A 8 14.65 -25.80 -23.41
CA GLY A 8 13.69 -24.70 -23.36
C GLY A 8 14.46 -23.38 -23.34
N LYS A 9 14.15 -22.48 -24.27
CA LYS A 9 14.68 -21.10 -24.25
C LYS A 9 14.26 -20.48 -22.91
N PRO A 10 15.13 -19.72 -22.22
CA PRO A 10 14.74 -19.02 -21.01
C PRO A 10 13.59 -18.09 -21.39
N THR A 11 12.38 -18.39 -20.91
CA THR A 11 11.24 -17.51 -21.04
C THR A 11 11.61 -16.20 -20.35
N GLY A 12 11.63 -15.11 -21.12
CA GLY A 12 12.05 -13.79 -20.64
C GLY A 12 11.33 -13.47 -19.33
N HIS A 13 12.11 -13.18 -18.30
CA HIS A 13 11.56 -12.82 -16.99
C HIS A 13 10.77 -11.53 -17.15
N ARG A 14 9.49 -11.55 -16.77
CA ARG A 14 8.65 -10.35 -16.75
C ARG A 14 8.99 -9.58 -15.48
N HIS A 15 9.54 -8.38 -15.65
CA HIS A 15 9.74 -7.45 -14.55
C HIS A 15 8.41 -6.75 -14.26
N PHE A 16 7.83 -7.02 -13.10
CA PHE A 16 6.70 -6.26 -12.58
C PHE A 16 7.25 -5.20 -11.63
N SER A 17 6.73 -3.97 -11.74
CA SER A 17 7.05 -2.90 -10.79
C SER A 17 6.64 -3.32 -9.38
N THR A 18 7.56 -3.19 -8.42
CA THR A 18 7.24 -3.41 -7.01
C THR A 18 6.46 -2.22 -6.45
N HIS A 19 5.75 -2.43 -5.33
CA HIS A 19 5.00 -1.35 -4.68
C HIS A 19 5.91 -0.18 -4.27
N GLU A 20 7.12 -0.50 -3.80
CA GLU A 20 8.16 0.47 -3.44
C GLU A 20 8.62 1.30 -4.65
N GLU A 21 8.81 0.66 -5.81
CA GLU A 21 9.17 1.37 -7.06
C GLU A 21 8.03 2.23 -7.62
N MET A 22 6.76 1.86 -7.38
CA MET A 22 5.62 2.69 -7.77
C MET A 22 5.55 3.95 -6.91
N VAL A 23 5.79 3.83 -5.60
CA VAL A 23 5.81 4.97 -4.67
C VAL A 23 6.99 5.88 -4.93
N ALA A 24 8.18 5.32 -5.21
CA ALA A 24 9.37 6.10 -5.56
C ALA A 24 9.29 6.75 -6.96
N GLY A 25 8.29 6.40 -7.77
CA GLY A 25 8.13 6.93 -9.12
C GLY A 25 9.22 6.50 -10.11
N THR A 26 10.12 5.59 -9.71
CA THR A 26 11.27 5.11 -10.51
C THR A 26 10.87 3.93 -11.39
N SER A 27 9.67 3.95 -11.97
CA SER A 27 9.23 2.85 -12.82
C SER A 27 10.16 2.73 -14.04
N ALA A 28 10.64 1.52 -14.35
CA ALA A 28 11.46 1.23 -15.53
C ALA A 28 10.71 1.37 -16.87
N ARG A 29 9.50 1.96 -16.87
CA ARG A 29 8.69 2.19 -18.06
C ARG A 29 9.21 3.41 -18.81
N PRO A 30 9.29 3.38 -20.15
CA PRO A 30 9.75 4.52 -20.93
C PRO A 30 8.83 5.73 -20.70
N ARG A 31 9.43 6.91 -20.55
CA ARG A 31 8.73 8.18 -20.29
C ARG A 31 7.64 8.51 -21.32
N SER A 32 7.73 7.95 -22.54
CA SER A 32 6.73 8.11 -23.60
C SER A 32 5.38 7.42 -23.34
N PHE A 33 5.29 6.52 -22.36
CA PHE A 33 4.02 5.87 -21.96
C PHE A 33 3.39 6.53 -20.72
N LYS A 34 3.99 7.59 -20.17
CA LYS A 34 3.42 8.37 -19.08
C LYS A 34 2.31 9.24 -19.70
N ARG A 35 1.06 8.99 -19.33
CA ARG A 35 -0.07 9.88 -19.65
C ARG A 35 0.26 11.22 -18.97
N GLU A 36 0.39 12.29 -19.74
CA GLU A 36 0.56 13.65 -19.23
C GLU A 36 -0.64 13.97 -18.32
N GLU A 37 -0.43 13.84 -17.03
CA GLU A 37 -1.21 14.53 -16.03
C GLU A 37 -0.56 15.92 -15.94
N ALA A 38 -1.32 16.93 -16.37
CA ALA A 38 -0.87 18.30 -16.51
C ALA A 38 -0.24 18.81 -15.20
N GLU A 39 1.07 18.97 -15.21
CA GLU A 39 1.82 19.76 -14.25
C GLU A 39 1.45 21.22 -14.54
N ALA A 40 0.48 21.74 -13.78
CA ALA A 40 0.09 23.14 -13.80
C ALA A 40 1.26 23.95 -13.23
N GLU A 41 2.06 24.52 -14.12
CA GLU A 41 3.06 25.53 -13.78
C GLU A 41 2.37 26.76 -13.17
N GLU A 42 2.85 27.08 -11.98
CA GLU A 42 2.52 28.23 -11.16
C GLU A 42 3.18 29.49 -11.77
N GLU A 43 2.51 30.15 -12.72
CA GLU A 43 2.86 31.54 -13.09
C GLU A 43 2.05 32.51 -12.22
N VAL A 44 2.73 33.04 -11.21
CA VAL A 44 2.28 34.15 -10.38
C VAL A 44 2.66 35.45 -11.11
N GLU A 45 1.73 36.06 -11.84
CA GLU A 45 1.83 37.46 -12.23
C GLU A 45 0.76 38.27 -11.50
N SER A 46 1.26 39.05 -10.54
CA SER A 46 0.54 39.97 -9.69
C SER A 46 0.29 41.26 -10.49
N GLU A 47 -0.96 41.57 -10.81
CA GLU A 47 -1.36 42.93 -11.18
C GLU A 47 -2.59 43.34 -10.37
N GLU A 48 -2.36 44.36 -9.55
CA GLU A 48 -3.29 45.03 -8.67
C GLU A 48 -4.12 46.01 -9.51
N GLU A 49 -5.42 45.79 -9.66
CA GLU A 49 -6.34 46.89 -9.94
C GLU A 49 -7.67 46.70 -9.20
N SER A 50 -7.87 47.60 -8.25
CA SER A 50 -9.11 47.84 -7.53
C SER A 50 -10.18 48.36 -8.49
N SER A 51 -11.27 47.61 -8.68
CA SER A 51 -12.53 48.18 -9.15
C SER A 51 -13.72 47.53 -8.43
N GLU A 52 -14.30 48.32 -7.53
CA GLU A 52 -15.53 48.02 -6.82
C GLU A 52 -16.70 48.31 -7.77
N GLU A 53 -17.09 47.32 -8.56
CA GLU A 53 -18.36 47.35 -9.30
C GLU A 53 -19.11 46.03 -9.07
N GLU A 54 -20.39 46.15 -8.72
CA GLU A 54 -21.34 45.05 -8.62
C GLU A 54 -21.49 44.36 -9.99
N GLU A 55 -20.56 43.46 -10.30
CA GLU A 55 -20.60 42.70 -11.53
C GLU A 55 -21.49 41.48 -11.29
N SER A 56 -22.71 41.53 -11.83
CA SER A 56 -23.51 40.34 -12.05
C SER A 56 -22.64 39.33 -12.80
N GLU A 57 -22.20 38.28 -12.10
CA GLU A 57 -21.34 37.23 -12.64
C GLU A 57 -21.83 36.83 -14.03
N LYS A 58 -21.04 37.15 -15.07
CA LYS A 58 -21.38 36.88 -16.47
C LYS A 58 -21.47 35.36 -16.65
N ARG A 59 -22.68 34.82 -16.49
CA ARG A 59 -22.94 33.39 -16.68
C ARG A 59 -22.73 33.05 -18.14
N LYS A 60 -21.92 32.03 -18.42
CA LYS A 60 -21.61 31.61 -19.79
C LYS A 60 -22.88 31.09 -20.49
N GLY A 61 -23.14 31.62 -21.69
CA GLY A 61 -24.21 31.14 -22.58
C GLY A 61 -25.62 31.40 -22.07
N THR A 62 -26.52 30.43 -22.24
CA THR A 62 -27.95 30.57 -21.92
C THR A 62 -28.29 30.45 -20.42
N GLN A 63 -27.29 30.23 -19.55
CA GLN A 63 -27.45 30.08 -18.11
C GLN A 63 -27.97 31.35 -17.40
N GLY A 64 -27.89 32.52 -18.06
CA GLY A 64 -28.49 33.77 -17.59
C GLY A 64 -29.94 33.98 -18.02
N ILE A 65 -30.42 33.23 -19.04
CA ILE A 65 -31.75 33.39 -19.63
C ILE A 65 -32.79 32.49 -18.96
N ILE A 66 -32.36 31.34 -18.43
CA ILE A 66 -33.23 30.38 -17.76
C ILE A 66 -33.13 30.59 -16.24
N GLU A 67 -34.24 30.99 -15.62
CA GLU A 67 -34.36 31.10 -14.17
C GLU A 67 -34.45 29.69 -13.56
N ILE A 68 -33.42 29.33 -12.78
CA ILE A 68 -33.37 28.03 -12.10
C ILE A 68 -34.10 28.15 -10.75
N GLU A 69 -35.39 27.84 -10.72
CA GLU A 69 -36.21 27.75 -9.50
C GLU A 69 -36.02 26.40 -8.77
N ASN A 70 -34.78 25.93 -8.62
CA ASN A 70 -34.54 24.70 -7.86
C ASN A 70 -34.38 25.05 -6.38
N PRO A 71 -35.33 24.69 -5.50
CA PRO A 71 -35.28 25.01 -4.07
C PRO A 71 -34.09 24.35 -3.35
N ASN A 72 -33.50 23.30 -3.92
CA ASN A 72 -32.31 22.63 -3.42
C ASN A 72 -31.01 23.14 -4.07
N LEU A 73 -31.04 24.22 -4.85
CA LEU A 73 -29.84 24.79 -5.46
C LEU A 73 -28.99 25.48 -4.40
N VAL A 74 -28.11 24.71 -3.77
CA VAL A 74 -27.14 25.23 -2.82
C VAL A 74 -26.08 26.02 -3.59
N LYS A 75 -26.12 27.35 -3.49
CA LYS A 75 -25.05 28.20 -4.01
C LYS A 75 -23.76 27.93 -3.24
N PRO A 76 -22.61 27.73 -3.91
CA PRO A 76 -21.35 27.56 -3.20
C PRO A 76 -21.06 28.83 -2.39
N LYS A 77 -20.81 28.67 -1.09
CA LYS A 77 -20.41 29.77 -0.19
C LYS A 77 -18.90 29.69 0.00
N ASN A 78 -18.19 30.72 -0.42
CA ASN A 78 -16.75 30.84 -0.17
C ASN A 78 -16.54 31.27 1.29
N VAL A 79 -16.20 30.31 2.16
CA VAL A 79 -15.88 30.60 3.56
C VAL A 79 -14.38 30.88 3.67
N LYS A 80 -14.02 32.01 4.29
CA LYS A 80 -12.62 32.38 4.54
C LYS A 80 -12.02 31.41 5.57
N ALA A 81 -10.79 30.95 5.33
CA ALA A 81 -10.10 29.95 6.17
C ALA A 81 -10.04 30.31 7.67
N LYS A 82 -10.05 31.61 8.00
CA LYS A 82 -10.04 32.12 9.39
C LYS A 82 -11.33 31.82 10.18
N ASN A 83 -12.44 31.55 9.49
CA ASN A 83 -13.75 31.30 10.10
C ASN A 83 -14.09 29.79 10.15
N VAL A 84 -13.16 28.91 9.83
CA VAL A 84 -13.34 27.46 9.92
C VAL A 84 -13.01 27.02 11.34
N ASP A 85 -14.03 26.63 12.11
CA ASP A 85 -13.88 26.02 13.44
C ASP A 85 -13.20 24.64 13.32
N ILE A 86 -11.90 24.57 13.62
CA ILE A 86 -11.10 23.33 13.58
C ILE A 86 -11.51 22.35 14.70
N GLU A 87 -12.10 22.85 15.77
CA GLU A 87 -12.52 22.04 16.94
C GLU A 87 -13.85 21.29 16.72
N LYS A 88 -14.66 21.72 15.75
CA LYS A 88 -15.84 20.96 15.32
C LYS A 88 -15.35 19.85 14.41
N THR A 89 -15.03 18.69 14.99
CA THR A 89 -14.85 17.46 14.22
C THR A 89 -16.10 17.28 13.38
N SER A 90 -16.00 17.51 12.08
CA SER A 90 -17.07 17.19 11.13
C SER A 90 -17.44 15.75 11.41
N GLU A 91 -18.66 15.53 11.88
CA GLU A 91 -19.17 14.21 12.14
C GLU A 91 -19.02 13.41 10.85
N LEU A 92 -18.01 12.53 10.81
CA LEU A 92 -17.66 11.76 9.62
C LEU A 92 -18.94 11.15 9.07
N SER A 93 -19.12 11.27 7.76
CA SER A 93 -20.28 10.73 7.07
C SER A 93 -20.44 9.26 7.46
N ARG A 94 -21.69 8.75 7.51
CA ARG A 94 -21.94 7.34 7.86
C ARG A 94 -21.04 6.38 7.06
N ARG A 95 -20.81 6.71 5.79
CA ARG A 95 -19.89 5.98 4.90
C ARG A 95 -18.44 6.01 5.38
N GLU A 96 -17.94 7.18 5.77
CA GLU A 96 -16.57 7.36 6.25
C GLU A 96 -16.33 6.63 7.58
N ARG A 97 -17.34 6.60 8.47
CA ARG A 97 -17.26 5.83 9.73
C ARG A 97 -17.13 4.33 9.46
N GLU A 98 -17.96 3.79 8.57
CA GLU A 98 -17.91 2.37 8.19
C GLU A 98 -16.59 2.01 7.50
N GLU A 99 -16.05 2.89 6.65
CA GLU A 99 -14.76 2.67 5.99
C GLU A 99 -13.59 2.65 6.99
N ILE A 100 -13.57 3.57 7.96
CA ILE A 100 -12.55 3.61 9.02
C ILE A 100 -12.68 2.39 9.94
N GLU A 101 -13.90 1.98 10.29
CA GLU A 101 -14.10 0.76 11.08
C GLU A 101 -13.63 -0.49 10.33
N LYS A 102 -13.88 -0.57 9.03
CA LYS A 102 -13.38 -1.65 8.18
C LYS A 102 -11.86 -1.67 8.11
N GLN A 103 -11.22 -0.51 7.98
CA GLN A 103 -9.76 -0.38 8.02
C GLN A 103 -9.21 -0.82 9.37
N LYS A 104 -9.76 -0.31 10.48
CA LYS A 104 -9.36 -0.69 11.84
C LYS A 104 -9.56 -2.19 12.12
N ALA A 105 -10.64 -2.78 11.62
CA ALA A 105 -10.89 -4.21 11.76
C ALA A 105 -9.85 -5.04 10.98
N HIS A 106 -9.51 -4.62 9.76
CA HIS A 106 -8.45 -5.25 8.97
C HIS A 106 -7.08 -5.13 9.65
N GLU A 107 -6.71 -3.94 10.11
CA GLU A 107 -5.47 -3.71 10.86
C GLU A 107 -5.40 -4.57 12.13
N ARG A 108 -6.50 -4.66 12.87
CA ARG A 108 -6.57 -5.51 14.06
C ARG A 108 -6.38 -6.98 13.70
N TYR A 109 -6.98 -7.45 12.62
CA TYR A 109 -6.82 -8.82 12.14
C TYR A 109 -5.35 -9.09 11.76
N MET A 110 -4.75 -8.19 10.98
CA MET A 110 -3.32 -8.28 10.60
C MET A 110 -2.42 -8.30 11.83
N ARG A 111 -2.65 -7.40 12.79
CA ARG A 111 -1.91 -7.34 14.05
C ARG A 111 -2.06 -8.61 14.87
N LEU A 112 -3.25 -9.22 14.92
CA LEU A 112 -3.47 -10.50 15.61
C LEU A 112 -2.75 -11.65 14.92
N GLN A 113 -2.67 -11.62 13.59
CA GLN A 113 -1.96 -12.62 12.80
C GLN A 113 -0.45 -12.51 13.00
N GLU A 114 0.10 -11.30 12.98
CA GLU A 114 1.51 -11.03 13.32
C GLU A 114 1.85 -11.46 14.75
N GLN A 115 0.94 -11.24 15.70
CA GLN A 115 1.09 -11.70 17.08
C GLN A 115 0.98 -13.23 17.23
N GLY A 116 0.64 -13.97 16.18
CA GLY A 116 0.44 -15.40 16.26
C GLY A 116 -0.83 -15.81 17.01
N LYS A 117 -1.80 -14.91 17.20
CA LYS A 117 -3.01 -15.18 17.98
C LYS A 117 -4.15 -15.76 17.15
N THR A 118 -4.13 -15.58 15.82
CA THR A 118 -5.08 -16.25 14.92
C THR A 118 -4.81 -17.75 14.88
N GLU A 119 -5.85 -18.55 14.71
CA GLU A 119 -5.70 -20.02 14.67
C GLU A 119 -4.75 -20.48 13.56
N GLN A 120 -4.77 -19.79 12.42
CA GLN A 120 -3.85 -20.03 11.31
C GLN A 120 -2.39 -19.78 11.74
N ALA A 121 -2.12 -18.63 12.34
CA ALA A 121 -0.76 -18.29 12.76
C ALA A 121 -0.26 -19.20 13.90
N LYS A 122 -1.14 -19.63 14.81
CA LYS A 122 -0.80 -20.65 15.82
C LYS A 122 -0.35 -21.96 15.17
N LYS A 123 -1.12 -22.49 14.21
CA LYS A 123 -0.76 -23.70 13.47
C LYS A 123 0.56 -23.56 12.72
N ASP A 124 0.80 -22.40 12.11
CA ASP A 124 2.06 -22.13 11.41
C ASP A 124 3.25 -22.06 12.38
N LEU A 125 3.07 -21.43 13.54
CA LEU A 125 4.09 -21.40 14.60
C LEU A 125 4.37 -22.80 15.17
N GLU A 126 3.33 -23.60 15.41
CA GLU A 126 3.45 -25.00 15.83
C GLU A 126 4.21 -25.84 14.81
N ARG A 127 3.88 -25.68 13.52
CA ARG A 127 4.59 -26.35 12.43
C ARG A 127 6.07 -25.94 12.39
N LEU A 128 6.36 -24.66 12.54
CA LEU A 128 7.75 -24.17 12.60
C LEU A 128 8.48 -24.68 13.85
N ALA A 129 7.81 -24.79 14.99
CA ALA A 129 8.38 -25.34 16.22
C ALA A 129 8.75 -26.82 16.06
N LEU A 130 7.88 -27.62 15.44
CA LEU A 130 8.16 -29.03 15.12
C LEU A 130 9.39 -29.17 14.22
N ILE A 131 9.51 -28.34 13.18
CA ILE A 131 10.69 -28.34 12.30
C ILE A 131 11.95 -27.95 13.06
N ARG A 132 11.88 -26.94 13.95
CA ARG A 132 13.01 -26.55 14.80
C ARG A 132 13.44 -27.70 15.72
N GLN A 133 12.48 -28.42 16.32
CA GLN A 133 12.75 -29.60 17.15
C GLN A 133 13.44 -30.70 16.35
N GLN A 134 12.89 -31.08 15.18
CA GLN A 134 13.49 -32.09 14.31
C GLN A 134 14.92 -31.72 13.89
N ARG A 135 15.17 -30.44 13.59
CA ARG A 135 16.52 -29.95 13.27
C ARG A 135 17.46 -30.02 14.46
N ALA A 136 17.01 -29.63 15.65
CA ALA A 136 17.80 -29.69 16.88
C ALA A 136 18.13 -31.14 17.26
N GLU A 137 17.16 -32.05 17.17
CA GLU A 137 17.36 -33.48 17.41
C GLU A 137 18.32 -34.11 16.39
N ALA A 138 18.20 -33.76 15.11
CA ALA A 138 19.13 -34.23 14.08
C ALA A 138 20.55 -33.68 14.28
N ALA A 139 20.69 -32.43 14.75
CA ALA A 139 21.99 -31.86 15.10
C ALA A 139 22.61 -32.58 16.31
N LYS A 140 21.83 -32.78 17.39
CA LYS A 140 22.26 -33.52 18.58
C LYS A 140 22.67 -34.96 18.24
N LYS A 141 21.87 -35.70 17.47
CA LYS A 141 22.21 -37.05 17.02
C LYS A 141 23.53 -37.09 16.23
N ARG A 142 23.76 -36.12 15.33
CA ARG A 142 25.03 -36.02 14.59
C ARG A 142 26.22 -35.69 15.48
N GLU A 143 26.04 -34.87 16.51
CA GLU A 143 27.09 -34.54 17.48
C GLU A 143 27.43 -35.75 18.35
N GLU A 144 26.43 -36.48 18.82
CA GLU A 144 26.61 -37.73 19.59
C GLU A 144 27.30 -38.83 18.76
N GLU A 145 26.90 -39.02 17.50
CA GLU A 145 27.56 -39.97 16.59
C GLU A 145 29.02 -39.60 16.32
N LYS A 146 29.31 -38.31 16.12
CA LYS A 146 30.68 -37.82 15.94
C LYS A 146 31.51 -38.02 17.21
N ALA A 147 30.99 -37.64 18.36
CA ALA A 147 31.67 -37.82 19.65
C ALA A 147 31.94 -39.31 19.95
N GLY A 148 30.98 -40.19 19.67
CA GLY A 148 31.16 -41.64 19.82
C GLY A 148 32.18 -42.23 18.85
N MET A 149 32.26 -41.71 17.63
CA MET A 149 33.28 -42.09 16.65
C MET A 149 34.68 -41.62 17.05
N ASP A 150 34.80 -40.39 17.57
CA ASP A 150 36.06 -39.83 18.05
C ASP A 150 36.57 -40.55 19.30
N GLN A 151 35.69 -40.92 20.23
CA GLN A 151 36.04 -41.75 21.39
C GLN A 151 36.55 -43.13 20.96
N LYS A 152 35.85 -43.81 20.05
CA LYS A 152 36.31 -45.12 19.51
C LYS A 152 37.65 -45.02 18.78
N LYS A 153 37.89 -43.94 18.04
CA LYS A 153 39.20 -43.69 17.40
C LYS A 153 40.31 -43.37 18.39
N GLY A 154 39.99 -42.70 19.50
CA GLY A 154 40.93 -42.40 20.58
C GLY A 154 41.32 -43.65 21.37
N GLU A 155 40.36 -44.54 21.65
CA GLU A 155 40.61 -45.82 22.32
C GLU A 155 41.40 -46.79 21.45
N GLY A 156 41.12 -46.88 20.14
CA GLY A 156 41.89 -47.73 19.21
C GLY A 156 43.31 -47.25 18.89
N ARG A 157 43.73 -46.09 19.40
CA ARG A 157 45.08 -45.53 19.24
C ARG A 157 45.95 -45.60 20.51
N LYS A 158 45.42 -46.12 21.62
CA LYS A 158 46.17 -46.45 22.84
C LYS A 158 46.57 -47.91 22.82
#